data_AF-A0A350DBF7-F1
#
_entry.id   AF-A0A350DBF7-F1
#
_cell.length_a   1.000
_cell.length_b   1.000
_cell.length_c   1.000
_cell.angle_alpha   90.00
_cell.angle_beta   90.00
_cell.angle_gamma   90.00
#
_symmetry.space_group_name_H-M   'P 1'
#
loop_
_entity.id
_entity.type
_entity.pdbx_description
1 polymer ?
#
loop_
_entity_poly.entity_id
_entity_poly.type
_entity_poly.pdbx_seq_one_letter_code
_entity_poly.pdbx_strand_id
1 'polypeptide(L)'
;IAERRDDLMTGPTAELDELMREELGVAIRDIRIKRIDLPEDVSAAVFERMRSEREREAREWRAQGQEEAERIRANADRRRQVLLAQANERAETLRGEGDAEAAAIFSQAYGQDQEFFAFWRSLNAYRESFSGDGNLLVLEPDSDFFRYLRSAVPNSAE
;
A
#
# COMPACT_ATOMS: atom_id res chain seq x y z
N ILE A 1 -11.08 38.32 -17.60
CA ILE A 1 -12.11 38.87 -18.54
C ILE A 1 -12.23 40.38 -18.40
N ALA A 2 -12.15 40.96 -17.20
CA ALA A 2 -12.21 42.41 -16.99
C ALA A 2 -11.05 43.19 -17.67
N GLU A 3 -9.82 42.70 -17.54
CA GLU A 3 -8.62 43.37 -18.04
C GLU A 3 -8.60 43.61 -19.56
N ARG A 4 -9.09 42.64 -20.35
CA ARG A 4 -9.21 42.78 -21.82
C ARG A 4 -10.36 43.68 -22.26
N ARG A 5 -11.29 44.02 -21.36
CA ARG A 5 -12.44 44.87 -21.68
C ARG A 5 -12.05 46.34 -21.69
N ASP A 6 -11.19 46.75 -20.77
CA ASP A 6 -10.69 48.12 -20.70
C ASP A 6 -9.83 48.45 -21.93
N ASP A 7 -8.98 47.51 -22.36
CA ASP A 7 -8.16 47.64 -23.59
C ASP A 7 -9.00 47.76 -24.87
N LEU A 8 -10.22 47.20 -24.89
CA LEU A 8 -11.11 47.28 -26.06
C LEU A 8 -11.81 48.65 -26.18
N MET A 9 -11.93 49.41 -25.08
CA MET A 9 -12.63 50.71 -25.08
C MET A 9 -11.72 51.89 -25.39
N THR A 10 -10.40 51.75 -25.23
CA THR A 10 -9.43 52.84 -25.42
C THR A 10 -9.35 53.34 -26.86
N GLY A 11 -9.37 52.42 -27.84
CA GLY A 11 -9.29 52.76 -29.27
C GLY A 11 -10.50 53.58 -29.76
N PRO A 12 -11.74 53.07 -29.62
CA PRO A 12 -12.95 53.78 -30.03
C PRO A 12 -13.19 55.10 -29.29
N THR A 13 -12.73 55.20 -28.04
CA THR A 13 -12.88 56.44 -27.25
C THR A 13 -12.02 57.57 -27.78
N ALA A 14 -10.79 57.29 -28.21
CA ALA A 14 -9.91 58.30 -28.78
C ALA A 14 -10.42 58.79 -30.14
N GLU A 15 -10.91 57.88 -30.98
CA GLU A 15 -11.41 58.20 -32.32
C GLU A 15 -12.69 59.05 -32.26
N LEU A 16 -13.61 58.75 -31.33
CA LEU A 16 -14.80 59.59 -31.12
C LEU A 16 -14.50 60.92 -30.44
N ASP A 17 -13.51 61.01 -29.52
CA ASP A 17 -13.16 62.28 -28.87
C ASP A 17 -12.59 63.29 -29.87
N GLU A 18 -11.74 62.85 -30.79
CA GLU A 18 -11.18 63.69 -31.86
C GLU A 18 -12.30 64.28 -32.74
N LEU A 19 -13.20 63.42 -33.24
CA LEU A 19 -14.30 63.81 -34.12
C LEU A 19 -15.27 64.81 -33.44
N MET A 20 -15.62 64.56 -32.17
CA MET A 20 -16.59 65.37 -31.43
C MET A 20 -16.02 66.73 -30.99
N ARG A 21 -14.69 66.83 -30.80
CA ARG A 21 -14.02 68.12 -30.57
C ARG A 21 -14.00 68.98 -31.83
N GLU A 22 -13.77 68.40 -32.99
CA GLU A 22 -13.73 69.14 -34.26
C GLU A 22 -15.12 69.62 -34.70
N GLU A 23 -16.16 68.77 -34.61
CA GLU A 23 -17.49 69.14 -35.11
C GLU A 23 -18.34 69.91 -34.10
N LEU A 24 -18.23 69.60 -32.80
CA LEU A 24 -19.19 70.05 -31.78
C LEU A 24 -18.53 70.75 -30.58
N GLY A 25 -17.21 70.74 -30.48
CA GLY A 25 -16.46 71.40 -29.40
C GLY A 25 -16.60 70.73 -28.02
N VAL A 26 -17.00 69.46 -27.98
CA VAL A 26 -17.27 68.71 -26.73
C VAL A 26 -16.22 67.61 -26.53
N ALA A 27 -15.81 67.39 -25.26
CA ALA A 27 -14.85 66.34 -24.89
C ALA A 27 -15.55 65.11 -24.31
N ILE A 28 -15.22 63.93 -24.82
CA ILE A 28 -15.68 62.64 -24.31
C ILE A 28 -14.71 62.16 -23.22
N ARG A 29 -15.26 61.86 -22.03
CA ARG A 29 -14.47 61.43 -20.86
C ARG A 29 -14.37 59.91 -20.70
N ASP A 30 -15.44 59.17 -21.03
CA ASP A 30 -15.51 57.71 -20.86
C ASP A 30 -16.64 57.13 -21.74
N ILE A 31 -16.38 56.00 -22.40
CA ILE A 31 -17.37 55.22 -23.14
C ILE A 31 -17.53 53.87 -22.45
N ARG A 32 -18.77 53.55 -22.05
CA ARG A 32 -19.10 52.27 -21.42
C ARG A 32 -20.15 51.53 -22.23
N ILE A 33 -19.91 50.23 -22.44
CA ILE A 33 -20.93 49.35 -22.98
C ILE A 33 -21.98 49.06 -21.89
N LYS A 34 -23.22 49.47 -22.14
CA LYS A 34 -24.35 49.24 -21.23
C LYS A 34 -24.82 47.78 -21.24
N ARG A 35 -24.94 47.17 -22.43
CA ARG A 35 -25.31 45.76 -22.61
C ARG A 35 -24.89 45.28 -24.00
N ILE A 36 -24.40 44.04 -24.09
CA ILE A 36 -24.21 43.33 -25.37
C ILE A 36 -25.30 42.29 -25.42
N ASP A 37 -26.29 42.50 -26.29
CA ASP A 37 -27.32 41.50 -26.54
C ASP A 37 -26.82 40.59 -27.66
N LEU A 38 -26.49 39.34 -27.30
CA LEU A 38 -26.11 38.32 -28.27
C LEU A 38 -27.41 37.68 -28.79
N PRO A 39 -27.63 37.58 -30.12
CA PRO A 39 -28.87 36.99 -30.64
C PRO A 39 -29.03 35.54 -30.15
N GLU A 40 -30.24 35.19 -29.69
CA GLU A 40 -30.51 33.88 -29.05
C GLU A 40 -30.11 32.70 -29.95
N ASP A 41 -30.35 32.82 -31.26
CA ASP A 41 -30.05 31.80 -32.27
C ASP A 41 -28.56 31.38 -32.33
N VAL A 42 -27.64 32.33 -32.11
CA VAL A 42 -26.19 32.05 -32.15
C VAL A 42 -25.68 31.59 -30.79
N SER A 43 -26.31 32.04 -29.71
CA SER A 43 -25.91 31.73 -28.35
C SER A 43 -26.14 30.25 -28.02
N ALA A 44 -27.29 29.67 -28.42
CA ALA A 44 -27.62 28.27 -28.16
C ALA A 44 -26.60 27.29 -28.76
N ALA A 45 -26.19 27.51 -30.01
CA ALA A 45 -25.20 26.66 -30.69
C ALA A 45 -23.82 26.71 -30.03
N VAL A 46 -23.42 27.88 -29.52
CA VAL A 46 -22.15 28.06 -28.80
C VAL A 46 -22.20 27.39 -27.42
N PHE A 47 -23.33 27.50 -26.70
CA PHE A 47 -23.52 26.82 -25.42
C PHE A 47 -23.48 25.30 -25.54
N GLU A 48 -24.13 24.72 -26.55
CA GLU A 48 -24.07 23.28 -26.81
C GLU A 48 -22.65 22.81 -27.12
N ARG A 49 -21.90 23.56 -27.95
CA ARG A 49 -20.48 23.28 -28.20
C ARG A 49 -19.66 23.33 -26.91
N MET A 50 -19.83 24.37 -26.09
CA MET A 50 -19.12 24.51 -24.82
C MET A 50 -19.42 23.35 -23.86
N ARG A 51 -20.68 22.89 -23.81
CA ARG A 51 -21.08 21.75 -23.00
C ARG A 51 -20.41 20.46 -23.49
N SER A 52 -20.46 20.19 -24.79
CA SER A 52 -19.81 19.02 -25.38
C SER A 52 -18.28 19.02 -25.15
N GLU A 53 -17.63 20.17 -25.30
CA GLU A 53 -16.19 20.33 -25.01
C GLU A 53 -15.89 20.05 -23.54
N ARG A 54 -16.65 20.64 -22.60
CA ARG A 54 -16.48 20.38 -21.16
C ARG A 54 -16.74 18.92 -20.80
N GLU A 55 -17.73 18.28 -21.41
CA GLU A 55 -18.00 16.85 -21.19
C GLU A 55 -16.86 15.97 -21.73
N ARG A 56 -16.29 16.31 -22.89
CA ARG A 56 -15.12 15.62 -23.46
C ARG A 56 -13.92 15.75 -22.54
N GLU A 57 -13.60 16.97 -22.13
CA GLU A 57 -12.52 17.26 -21.20
C GLU A 57 -12.73 16.48 -19.90
N ALA A 58 -13.90 16.57 -19.27
CA ALA A 58 -14.18 15.84 -18.04
C ALA A 58 -14.06 14.32 -18.20
N ARG A 59 -14.43 13.74 -19.37
CA ARG A 59 -14.21 12.32 -19.65
C ARG A 59 -12.73 11.97 -19.71
N GLU A 60 -11.94 12.80 -20.37
CA GLU A 60 -10.49 12.62 -20.49
C GLU A 60 -9.80 12.67 -19.11
N TRP A 61 -10.10 13.68 -18.28
CA TRP A 61 -9.57 13.75 -16.91
C TRP A 61 -9.98 12.54 -16.05
N ARG A 62 -11.22 12.06 -16.18
CA ARG A 62 -11.67 10.85 -15.46
C ARG A 62 -10.94 9.60 -15.95
N ALA A 63 -10.71 9.46 -17.26
CA ALA A 63 -10.00 8.33 -17.84
C ALA A 63 -8.53 8.30 -17.36
N GLN A 64 -7.84 9.44 -17.41
CA GLN A 64 -6.48 9.58 -16.89
C GLN A 64 -6.40 9.28 -15.39
N GLY A 65 -7.37 9.77 -14.61
CA GLY A 65 -7.45 9.47 -13.19
C GLY A 65 -7.66 7.98 -12.89
N GLN A 66 -8.46 7.28 -13.70
CA GLN A 66 -8.66 5.84 -13.57
C GLN A 66 -7.42 5.05 -13.98
N GLU A 67 -6.77 5.41 -15.07
CA GLU A 67 -5.52 4.78 -15.53
C GLU A 67 -4.43 4.89 -14.46
N GLU A 68 -4.22 6.09 -13.93
CA GLU A 68 -3.21 6.33 -12.91
C GLU A 68 -3.55 5.58 -11.60
N ALA A 69 -4.82 5.57 -11.20
CA ALA A 69 -5.26 4.81 -10.03
C ALA A 69 -5.01 3.31 -10.21
N GLU A 70 -5.32 2.75 -11.38
CA GLU A 70 -5.11 1.33 -11.67
C GLU A 70 -3.62 0.97 -11.68
N ARG A 71 -2.80 1.84 -12.28
CA ARG A 71 -1.34 1.71 -12.26
C ARG A 71 -0.79 1.71 -10.83
N ILE A 72 -1.26 2.60 -9.97
CA ILE A 72 -0.86 2.67 -8.57
C ILE A 72 -1.26 1.38 -7.83
N ARG A 73 -2.51 0.92 -8.00
CA ARG A 73 -2.99 -0.32 -7.37
C ARG A 73 -2.17 -1.53 -7.80
N ALA A 74 -1.98 -1.72 -9.09
CA ALA A 74 -1.20 -2.83 -9.62
C ALA A 74 0.25 -2.82 -9.10
N ASN A 75 0.87 -1.64 -8.99
CA ASN A 75 2.20 -1.50 -8.40
C ASN A 75 2.21 -1.81 -6.90
N ALA A 76 1.20 -1.36 -6.16
CA ALA A 76 1.06 -1.64 -4.74
C ALA A 76 0.86 -3.14 -4.48
N ASP A 77 0.00 -3.80 -5.26
CA ASP A 77 -0.24 -5.24 -5.16
C ASP A 77 1.02 -6.06 -5.46
N ARG A 78 1.76 -5.70 -6.51
CA ARG A 78 3.04 -6.33 -6.83
C ARG A 78 4.04 -6.17 -5.69
N ARG A 79 4.18 -4.95 -5.15
CA ARG A 79 5.09 -4.68 -4.02
C ARG A 79 4.69 -5.48 -2.77
N ARG A 80 3.38 -5.55 -2.46
CA ARG A 80 2.87 -6.36 -1.35
C ARG A 80 3.26 -7.82 -1.52
N GLN A 81 3.04 -8.40 -2.70
CA GLN A 81 3.35 -9.79 -2.96
C GLN A 81 4.86 -10.09 -2.82
N VAL A 82 5.71 -9.22 -3.38
CA VAL A 82 7.17 -9.37 -3.24
C VAL A 82 7.60 -9.26 -1.78
N LEU A 83 7.05 -8.30 -1.03
CA LEU A 83 7.38 -8.11 0.38
C LEU A 83 6.99 -9.33 1.22
N LEU A 84 5.79 -9.87 1.01
CA LEU A 84 5.33 -11.08 1.70
C LEU A 84 6.19 -12.29 1.34
N ALA A 85 6.55 -12.45 0.06
CA ALA A 85 7.43 -13.53 -0.37
C ALA A 85 8.81 -13.43 0.29
N GLN A 86 9.43 -12.24 0.31
CA GLN A 86 10.70 -12.01 0.99
C GLN A 86 10.61 -12.20 2.51
N ALA A 87 9.50 -11.81 3.13
CA ALA A 87 9.29 -12.00 4.56
C ALA A 87 9.21 -13.49 4.90
N ASN A 88 8.45 -14.27 4.11
CA ASN A 88 8.35 -15.71 4.29
C ASN A 88 9.67 -16.43 4.02
N GLU A 89 10.36 -16.08 2.94
CA GLU A 89 11.71 -16.60 2.64
C GLU A 89 12.65 -16.39 3.83
N ARG A 90 12.75 -15.16 4.33
CA ARG A 90 13.60 -14.86 5.50
C ARG A 90 13.18 -15.61 6.75
N ALA A 91 11.87 -15.75 6.99
CA ALA A 91 11.36 -16.48 8.14
C ALA A 91 11.74 -17.96 8.08
N GLU A 92 11.59 -18.60 6.91
CA GLU A 92 11.97 -20.01 6.72
C GLU A 92 13.48 -20.20 6.79
N THR A 93 14.28 -19.30 6.20
CA THR A 93 15.74 -19.34 6.33
C THR A 93 16.17 -19.23 7.79
N LEU A 94 15.64 -18.26 8.53
CA LEU A 94 16.00 -18.07 9.94
C LEU A 94 15.57 -19.27 10.80
N ARG A 95 14.40 -19.85 10.53
CA ARG A 95 13.94 -21.05 11.22
C ARG A 95 14.84 -22.25 10.90
N GLY A 96 15.21 -22.43 9.64
CA GLY A 96 16.15 -23.48 9.22
C GLY A 96 17.55 -23.32 9.79
N GLU A 97 18.07 -22.09 9.89
CA GLU A 97 19.33 -21.79 10.57
C GLU A 97 19.27 -22.13 12.07
N GLY A 98 18.17 -21.75 12.74
CA GLY A 98 17.95 -22.09 14.15
C GLY A 98 17.84 -23.59 14.39
N ASP A 99 17.12 -24.32 13.53
CA ASP A 99 16.99 -25.77 13.62
C ASP A 99 18.34 -26.46 13.37
N ALA A 100 19.14 -25.97 12.41
CA ALA A 100 20.47 -26.48 12.13
C ALA A 100 21.43 -26.24 13.30
N GLU A 101 21.42 -25.05 13.90
CA GLU A 101 22.23 -24.72 15.08
C GLU A 101 21.82 -25.58 16.28
N ALA A 102 20.52 -25.71 16.54
CA ALA A 102 20.01 -26.58 17.59
C ALA A 102 20.45 -28.03 17.38
N ALA A 103 20.29 -28.57 16.18
CA ALA A 103 20.73 -29.93 15.85
C ALA A 103 22.26 -30.12 16.02
N ALA A 104 23.06 -29.11 15.67
CA ALA A 104 24.51 -29.13 15.85
C ALA A 104 24.89 -29.16 17.34
N ILE A 105 24.26 -28.30 18.17
CA ILE A 105 24.46 -28.29 19.62
C ILE A 105 24.03 -29.64 20.23
N PHE A 106 22.87 -30.17 19.83
CA PHE A 106 22.41 -31.48 20.29
C PHE A 106 23.38 -32.60 19.94
N SER A 107 23.91 -32.61 18.71
CA SER A 107 24.87 -33.62 18.27
C SER A 107 26.19 -33.52 19.05
N GLN A 108 26.67 -32.31 19.33
CA GLN A 108 27.86 -32.09 20.15
C GLN A 108 27.64 -32.56 21.60
N ALA A 109 26.49 -32.25 22.19
CA ALA A 109 26.14 -32.70 23.54
C ALA A 109 26.00 -34.24 23.62
N TYR A 110 25.37 -34.86 22.62
CA TYR A 110 25.28 -36.33 22.51
C TYR A 110 26.66 -36.98 22.39
N GLY A 111 27.59 -36.35 21.65
CA GLY A 111 28.95 -36.84 21.47
C GLY A 111 29.83 -36.79 22.73
N GLN A 112 29.48 -35.97 23.73
CA GLN A 112 30.24 -35.88 24.99
C GLN A 112 29.96 -37.07 25.91
N ASP A 113 28.69 -37.45 26.08
CA ASP A 113 28.27 -38.63 26.83
C ASP A 113 26.86 -39.07 26.36
N GLN A 114 26.82 -40.18 25.64
CA GLN A 114 25.59 -40.69 25.02
C GLN A 114 24.60 -41.22 26.06
N GLU A 115 25.09 -41.84 27.13
CA GLU A 115 24.26 -42.50 28.14
C GLU A 115 23.64 -41.47 29.09
N PHE A 116 24.43 -40.48 29.52
CA PHE A 116 23.93 -39.37 30.32
C PHE A 116 22.92 -38.50 29.56
N PHE A 117 23.16 -38.25 28.27
CA PHE A 117 22.22 -37.47 27.46
C PHE A 117 20.88 -38.19 27.25
N ALA A 118 20.90 -39.49 26.95
CA ALA A 118 19.68 -40.31 26.81
C ALA A 118 18.86 -40.33 28.11
N PHE A 119 19.53 -40.44 29.26
CA PHE A 119 18.91 -40.35 30.57
C PHE A 119 18.29 -38.97 30.82
N TRP A 120 19.05 -37.88 30.65
CA TRP A 120 18.56 -36.51 30.87
C TRP A 120 17.37 -36.17 29.96
N ARG A 121 17.40 -36.60 28.69
CA ARG A 121 16.31 -36.40 27.73
C ARG A 121 15.05 -37.15 28.15
N SER A 122 15.18 -38.38 28.65
CA SER A 122 14.04 -39.15 29.18
C SER A 122 13.40 -38.47 30.39
N LEU A 123 14.20 -37.92 31.32
CA LEU A 123 13.69 -37.17 32.47
C LEU A 123 12.96 -35.89 32.06
N ASN A 124 13.46 -35.17 31.07
CA ASN A 124 12.79 -33.98 30.54
C ASN A 124 11.47 -34.34 29.85
N ALA A 125 11.45 -35.43 29.08
CA ALA A 125 10.22 -35.94 28.46
C ALA A 125 9.18 -36.35 29.51
N TYR A 126 9.60 -36.95 30.63
CA TYR A 126 8.70 -37.21 31.76
C TYR A 126 8.12 -35.91 32.29
N ARG A 127 8.98 -34.93 32.61
CA ARG A 127 8.55 -33.65 33.16
C ARG A 127 7.53 -32.94 32.27
N GLU A 128 7.74 -32.96 30.96
CA GLU A 128 6.82 -32.35 30.00
C GLU A 128 5.51 -33.15 29.86
N SER A 129 5.58 -34.49 29.88
CA SER A 129 4.38 -35.32 29.80
C SER A 129 3.47 -35.20 31.04
N PHE A 130 4.06 -34.89 32.20
CA PHE A 130 3.35 -34.73 33.48
C PHE A 130 2.99 -33.27 33.81
N SER A 131 3.36 -32.29 32.99
CA SER A 131 3.08 -30.86 33.24
C SER A 131 1.69 -30.42 32.75
N GLY A 132 0.98 -31.25 31.98
CA GLY A 132 -0.39 -30.97 31.50
C GLY A 132 -1.49 -31.66 32.33
N ASP A 133 -2.70 -31.09 32.35
CA ASP A 133 -3.87 -31.56 33.12
C ASP A 133 -4.42 -32.95 32.70
N GLY A 134 -3.87 -33.56 31.65
CA GLY A 134 -4.31 -34.84 31.09
C GLY A 134 -3.49 -36.03 31.62
N ASN A 135 -3.82 -36.54 32.79
CA ASN A 135 -3.08 -37.60 33.50
C ASN A 135 -3.28 -39.04 32.97
N LEU A 136 -3.88 -39.24 31.79
CA LEU A 136 -4.13 -40.58 31.23
C LEU A 136 -3.12 -40.89 30.12
N LEU A 137 -2.08 -41.63 30.47
CA LEU A 137 -1.06 -42.11 29.54
C LEU A 137 -1.33 -43.59 29.22
N VAL A 138 -1.76 -43.89 27.98
CA VAL A 138 -1.90 -45.28 27.50
C VAL A 138 -0.57 -45.69 26.90
N LEU A 139 0.10 -46.65 27.57
CA LEU A 139 1.41 -47.14 27.16
C LEU A 139 1.37 -48.64 26.91
N GLU A 140 2.12 -49.08 25.90
CA GLU A 140 2.37 -50.50 25.70
C GLU A 140 3.23 -51.07 26.86
N PRO A 141 2.99 -52.32 27.28
CA PRO A 141 3.69 -52.95 28.41
C PRO A 141 5.22 -52.89 28.33
N ASP A 142 5.77 -52.95 27.11
CA ASP A 142 7.21 -52.96 26.83
C ASP A 142 7.80 -51.61 26.40
N SER A 143 7.06 -50.50 26.57
CA SER A 143 7.51 -49.18 26.07
C SER A 143 8.84 -48.72 26.69
N ASP A 144 9.84 -48.41 25.86
CA ASP A 144 11.15 -47.83 26.27
C ASP A 144 11.03 -46.51 27.03
N PHE A 145 9.85 -45.88 27.00
CA PHE A 145 9.59 -44.60 27.65
C PHE A 145 10.02 -44.62 29.11
N PHE A 146 9.68 -45.63 29.91
CA PHE A 146 10.05 -45.74 31.33
C PHE A 146 11.28 -46.61 31.61
N ARG A 147 12.13 -46.89 30.63
CA ARG A 147 13.32 -47.74 30.82
C ARG A 147 14.15 -47.33 32.04
N TYR A 148 14.52 -46.05 32.12
CA TYR A 148 15.33 -45.51 33.22
C TYR A 148 14.60 -45.41 34.57
N LEU A 149 13.25 -45.38 34.57
CA LEU A 149 12.46 -45.41 35.81
C LEU A 149 12.31 -46.84 36.36
N ARG A 150 12.23 -47.85 35.47
CA ARG A 150 12.08 -49.27 35.83
C ARG A 150 13.41 -49.95 36.16
N SER A 151 14.51 -49.54 35.54
CA SER A 151 15.86 -50.01 35.88
C SER A 151 16.58 -48.95 36.71
N ALA A 152 16.36 -48.95 38.02
CA ALA A 152 17.07 -48.08 38.96
C ALA A 152 18.54 -48.46 39.20
N VAL A 153 19.14 -49.29 38.34
CA VAL A 153 20.52 -49.77 38.47
C VAL A 153 21.29 -49.36 37.21
N PRO A 154 22.36 -48.55 37.33
CA PRO A 154 23.23 -48.27 36.21
C PRO A 154 23.88 -49.60 35.84
N ASN A 155 23.59 -50.12 34.64
CA ASN A 155 24.35 -51.25 34.13
C ASN A 155 25.66 -50.69 33.57
N SER A 156 26.58 -50.33 34.48
CA SER A 156 27.98 -50.15 34.13
C SER A 156 28.53 -51.52 33.75
N ALA A 157 28.34 -51.90 32.50
CA ALA A 157 29.05 -52.99 31.86
C ALA A 157 30.18 -52.37 31.04
N GLU A 158 31.40 -52.82 31.35
CA GLU A 158 32.72 -52.55 30.75
C GLU A 158 32.76 -51.99 29.32
#